data_AF-A0A292SAM6-F1
#
_entry.id   AF-A0A292SAM6-F1
#
_cell.length_a   1.000
_cell.length_b   1.000
_cell.length_c   1.000
_cell.angle_alpha   90.00
_cell.angle_beta   90.00
_cell.angle_gamma   90.00
#
_symmetry.space_group_name_H-M   'P 1'
#
loop_
_entity.id
_entity.type
_entity.pdbx_description
1 polymer ?
#
loop_
_entity_poly.entity_id
_entity_poly.type
_entity_poly.pdbx_seq_one_letter_code
_entity_poly.pdbx_strand_id
1 'polypeptide(L)'
;MFIMCLSKQVRIAVVGPPDSGKSTFISKAVKILTGRTVNPDALMKEVHYSDGKDIYGNDDTRTIKCAKIFCNYFGLEICFYDCPGHKEYIDQIKQGINAASLVIFISDYNRKEESERYFEFIKELLPKNKIFYKINSHYPVDNKNTSPNCYNFDTELGEDNFRSIIFDLIKEIRDNESIELIDVEAEAISLLKENIDSTKHNAIFFSGGKDSLVGLHLIKQAGLIDNFSVYVPCSGFDFPEVNHIINIYELLFKKKFFKFDNSLGLDYQRNTSYELMEAKALANEKLIKEKNIDLVSIQFRASDEGVRSKDHYIVQKENHTRFSPVFNFTEENIWRYIQKYTLPVCELYFKGYRSLGDSFVTEPCMPHFKTVEEIIKYIYEHPHTSERDGRKAQDNSVPFAMEHLRDKGFF
;
A
#
# COMPACT_ATOMS: atom_id res chain seq x y z
N MET A 1 -7.46 -15.79 -30.28
CA MET A 1 -6.23 -16.62 -30.31
C MET A 1 -5.51 -16.37 -28.99
N PHE A 2 -5.52 -17.38 -28.12
CA PHE A 2 -4.90 -17.53 -26.78
C PHE A 2 -4.70 -16.33 -25.84
N ILE A 3 -5.45 -16.40 -24.74
CA ILE A 3 -5.23 -15.77 -23.43
C ILE A 3 -3.82 -16.10 -22.93
N MET A 4 -2.98 -15.10 -22.68
CA MET A 4 -1.88 -15.20 -21.71
C MET A 4 -2.34 -14.50 -20.43
N CYS A 5 -3.05 -15.27 -19.60
CA CYS A 5 -3.22 -15.00 -18.19
C CYS A 5 -1.82 -15.06 -17.58
N LEU A 6 -1.19 -13.90 -17.34
CA LEU A 6 -0.04 -13.85 -16.44
C LEU A 6 -0.55 -14.31 -15.08
N SER A 7 -0.12 -15.52 -14.79
CA SER A 7 -0.54 -16.40 -13.72
C SER A 7 -0.55 -15.69 -12.37
N LYS A 8 -1.66 -15.81 -11.62
CA LYS A 8 -1.57 -15.86 -10.15
C LYS A 8 -0.41 -16.85 -9.80
N GLN A 9 0.45 -16.64 -8.82
CA GLN A 9 1.50 -17.60 -8.42
C GLN A 9 1.71 -17.62 -6.90
N VAL A 10 1.15 -18.56 -6.14
CA VAL A 10 1.46 -18.59 -4.69
C VAL A 10 2.94 -18.78 -4.49
N ARG A 11 3.56 -17.90 -3.71
CA ARG A 11 5.00 -17.88 -3.56
C ARG A 11 5.34 -18.26 -2.15
N ILE A 12 5.80 -19.49 -2.03
CA ILE A 12 6.14 -20.12 -0.77
C ILE A 12 7.59 -20.53 -0.88
N ALA A 13 8.39 -19.91 -0.03
CA ALA A 13 9.70 -20.45 0.29
C ALA A 13 9.48 -21.60 1.26
N VAL A 14 10.06 -22.76 0.95
CA VAL A 14 10.21 -23.89 1.87
C VAL A 14 11.71 -24.03 2.08
N VAL A 15 12.15 -24.02 3.33
CA VAL A 15 13.56 -24.27 3.65
C VAL A 15 13.64 -25.44 4.62
N GLY A 16 14.23 -26.54 4.14
CA GLY A 16 14.35 -27.81 4.87
C GLY A 16 14.16 -29.02 3.94
N PRO A 17 14.59 -30.24 4.34
CA PRO A 17 14.37 -31.44 3.58
C PRO A 17 12.90 -31.87 3.77
N PRO A 18 12.14 -32.00 2.69
CA PRO A 18 10.72 -32.27 2.77
C PRO A 18 10.40 -33.68 3.24
N ASP A 19 9.48 -33.79 4.21
CA ASP A 19 8.79 -35.04 4.50
C ASP A 19 7.37 -35.03 3.91
N SER A 20 6.78 -36.22 3.73
CA SER A 20 5.47 -36.39 3.08
C SER A 20 4.33 -35.63 3.77
N GLY A 21 4.47 -35.30 5.07
CA GLY A 21 3.47 -34.55 5.83
C GLY A 21 3.55 -33.04 5.59
N LYS A 22 4.76 -32.47 5.54
CA LYS A 22 5.00 -31.03 5.43
C LYS A 22 4.81 -30.50 4.01
N SER A 23 5.20 -31.26 3.00
CA SER A 23 4.94 -30.90 1.60
C SER A 23 3.44 -30.88 1.29
N THR A 24 2.71 -31.84 1.88
CA THR A 24 1.25 -31.91 1.83
C THR A 24 0.59 -30.73 2.53
N PHE A 25 1.12 -30.32 3.69
CA PHE A 25 0.68 -29.12 4.41
C PHE A 25 0.68 -27.90 3.52
N ILE A 26 1.84 -27.64 2.94
CA ILE A 26 2.11 -26.43 2.17
C ILE A 26 1.22 -26.42 0.93
N SER A 27 1.05 -27.57 0.27
CA SER A 27 0.13 -27.70 -0.86
C SER A 27 -1.34 -27.42 -0.49
N LYS A 28 -1.82 -27.94 0.65
CA LYS A 28 -3.18 -27.65 1.15
C LYS A 28 -3.34 -26.18 1.57
N ALA A 29 -2.33 -25.60 2.20
CA ALA A 29 -2.27 -24.18 2.56
C ALA A 29 -2.43 -23.28 1.34
N VAL A 30 -1.68 -23.57 0.28
CA VAL A 30 -1.78 -22.91 -1.03
C VAL A 30 -3.19 -22.99 -1.58
N LYS A 31 -3.80 -24.18 -1.55
CA LYS A 31 -5.14 -24.42 -2.06
C LYS A 31 -6.19 -23.60 -1.31
N ILE A 32 -6.10 -23.54 0.01
CA ILE A 32 -7.04 -22.76 0.83
C ILE A 32 -6.86 -21.26 0.60
N LEU A 33 -5.62 -20.77 0.66
CA LEU A 33 -5.31 -19.34 0.55
C LEU A 33 -5.62 -18.77 -0.84
N THR A 34 -5.49 -19.59 -1.89
CA THR A 34 -5.49 -19.05 -3.27
C THR A 34 -6.39 -19.78 -4.25
N GLY A 35 -7.06 -20.85 -3.80
CA GLY A 35 -7.88 -21.72 -4.64
C GLY A 35 -7.08 -22.59 -5.62
N ARG A 36 -5.75 -22.68 -5.47
CA ARG A 36 -4.86 -23.36 -6.42
C ARG A 36 -4.31 -24.66 -5.87
N THR A 37 -4.33 -25.70 -6.68
CA THR A 37 -3.62 -26.94 -6.35
C THR A 37 -2.19 -26.82 -6.86
N VAL A 38 -1.21 -26.97 -5.97
CA VAL A 38 0.21 -27.13 -6.35
C VAL A 38 0.65 -28.56 -6.06
N ASN A 39 1.43 -29.14 -6.96
CA ASN A 39 2.08 -30.41 -6.68
C ASN A 39 3.14 -30.17 -5.58
N PRO A 40 3.09 -30.88 -4.43
CA PRO A 40 4.08 -30.78 -3.38
C PRO A 40 5.53 -30.89 -3.88
N ASP A 41 5.77 -31.77 -4.86
CA ASP A 41 7.10 -32.02 -5.44
C ASP A 41 7.56 -30.90 -6.38
N ALA A 42 6.65 -30.08 -6.90
CA ALA A 42 6.99 -28.94 -7.76
C ALA A 42 7.41 -27.69 -6.95
N LEU A 43 7.20 -27.69 -5.63
CA LEU A 43 7.78 -26.71 -4.71
C LEU A 43 9.25 -27.01 -4.42
N MET A 44 9.75 -28.17 -4.87
CA MET A 44 11.09 -28.69 -4.66
C MET A 44 11.84 -28.76 -5.98
N LYS A 45 13.02 -28.14 -6.03
CA LYS A 45 14.07 -28.63 -6.92
C LYS A 45 15.24 -29.06 -6.03
N GLU A 46 15.31 -30.35 -5.73
CA GLU A 46 16.57 -30.97 -5.34
C GLU A 46 17.54 -30.88 -6.53
N VAL A 47 18.71 -30.30 -6.32
CA VAL A 47 19.83 -30.41 -7.26
C VAL A 47 20.74 -31.50 -6.71
N HIS A 48 20.65 -32.70 -7.26
CA HIS A 48 21.62 -33.77 -6.98
C HIS A 48 22.95 -33.45 -7.68
N TYR A 49 23.99 -33.16 -6.89
CA TYR A 49 25.37 -33.19 -7.36
C TYR A 49 25.90 -34.62 -7.25
N SER A 50 25.70 -35.46 -8.28
CA SER A 50 26.51 -36.67 -8.38
C SER A 50 27.00 -37.03 -9.78
N ASP A 51 26.31 -36.74 -10.89
CA ASP A 51 26.68 -37.43 -12.15
C ASP A 51 26.79 -36.59 -13.43
N GLY A 52 27.06 -35.29 -13.33
CA GLY A 52 27.73 -34.53 -14.42
C GLY A 52 27.11 -34.61 -15.82
N LYS A 53 25.80 -34.78 -15.96
CA LYS A 53 25.09 -34.72 -17.26
C LYS A 53 23.82 -33.88 -17.15
N ASP A 54 23.97 -32.61 -17.53
CA ASP A 54 22.88 -31.72 -17.91
C ASP A 54 22.32 -32.12 -19.28
N ILE A 55 20.99 -32.13 -19.43
CA ILE A 55 20.33 -32.09 -20.74
C ILE A 55 19.28 -30.97 -20.71
N TYR A 56 19.74 -29.80 -21.17
CA TYR A 56 19.08 -28.67 -21.85
C TYR A 56 17.83 -27.99 -21.25
N GLY A 57 17.73 -26.65 -21.21
CA GLY A 57 18.64 -25.66 -21.78
C GLY A 57 18.35 -24.20 -21.42
N ASN A 58 19.44 -23.43 -21.45
CA ASN A 58 19.63 -22.01 -21.81
C ASN A 58 18.62 -20.98 -21.28
N ASP A 59 18.73 -20.69 -19.99
CA ASP A 59 19.11 -19.33 -19.59
C ASP A 59 19.87 -19.41 -18.26
N ASP A 60 21.13 -18.98 -18.31
CA ASP A 60 22.13 -19.10 -17.26
C ASP A 60 21.82 -18.16 -16.09
N THR A 61 21.33 -18.72 -14.99
CA THR A 61 21.77 -18.44 -13.61
C THR A 61 21.17 -19.49 -12.67
N ARG A 62 21.98 -20.50 -12.35
CA ARG A 62 21.74 -21.50 -11.31
C ARG A 62 21.98 -20.86 -9.95
N THR A 63 20.94 -20.31 -9.37
CA THR A 63 20.84 -19.97 -7.95
C THR A 63 19.73 -20.85 -7.39
N ILE A 64 19.82 -21.26 -6.12
CA ILE A 64 18.59 -21.40 -5.33
C ILE A 64 17.85 -20.10 -5.59
N LYS A 65 16.78 -20.13 -6.39
CA LYS A 65 15.95 -18.94 -6.63
C LYS A 65 15.20 -18.70 -5.32
N CYS A 66 15.92 -18.18 -4.33
CA CYS A 66 15.36 -17.44 -3.21
C CYS A 66 14.28 -16.55 -3.79
N ALA A 67 13.07 -16.69 -3.22
CA ALA A 67 12.03 -15.70 -3.17
C ALA A 67 12.09 -14.69 -4.33
N LYS A 68 11.71 -15.14 -5.52
CA LYS A 68 10.96 -14.22 -6.38
C LYS A 68 9.52 -14.46 -5.90
N ILE A 69 8.79 -13.40 -5.49
CA ILE A 69 7.46 -13.27 -4.77
C ILE A 69 6.29 -12.70 -5.63
N PHE A 70 5.09 -13.31 -5.76
CA PHE A 70 3.98 -13.00 -6.74
C PHE A 70 2.74 -13.92 -6.60
N CYS A 71 2.09 -14.03 -5.44
CA CYS A 71 0.62 -14.03 -5.48
C CYS A 71 0.07 -13.54 -4.18
N ASN A 72 -0.91 -12.70 -4.39
CA ASN A 72 -1.54 -11.80 -3.49
C ASN A 72 -2.80 -12.49 -2.92
N TYR A 73 -2.88 -12.57 -1.60
CA TYR A 73 -4.14 -12.60 -0.88
C TYR A 73 -4.10 -11.39 0.06
N PHE A 74 -4.56 -10.23 -0.42
CA PHE A 74 -4.30 -8.93 0.22
C PHE A 74 -2.80 -8.67 0.46
N GLY A 75 -2.01 -9.17 -0.50
CA GLY A 75 -0.57 -9.23 -0.70
C GLY A 75 0.35 -9.48 0.48
N LEU A 76 -0.13 -10.34 1.37
CA LEU A 76 0.69 -11.02 2.36
C LEU A 76 1.71 -11.96 1.70
N GLU A 77 3.00 -11.74 1.99
CA GLU A 77 4.10 -12.63 1.62
C GLU A 77 4.32 -13.64 2.75
N ILE A 78 4.06 -14.94 2.48
CA ILE A 78 4.12 -15.99 3.50
C ILE A 78 5.31 -16.91 3.26
N CYS A 79 6.20 -16.98 4.26
CA CYS A 79 7.33 -17.91 4.27
C CYS A 79 7.01 -19.10 5.17
N PHE A 80 7.17 -20.34 4.66
CA PHE A 80 7.03 -21.56 5.47
C PHE A 80 8.41 -22.12 5.78
N TYR A 81 8.64 -22.41 7.04
CA TYR A 81 9.94 -22.85 7.51
C TYR A 81 9.86 -24.26 8.08
N ASP A 82 10.63 -25.20 7.51
CA ASP A 82 10.66 -26.59 7.95
C ASP A 82 11.80 -26.83 8.93
N CYS A 83 11.52 -27.61 9.97
CA CYS A 83 12.37 -27.79 11.12
C CYS A 83 12.39 -29.24 11.60
N PRO A 84 13.53 -29.71 12.15
CA PRO A 84 14.85 -29.10 12.11
C PRO A 84 15.46 -29.17 10.71
N GLY A 85 16.03 -28.04 10.29
CA GLY A 85 16.41 -27.78 8.90
C GLY A 85 17.85 -27.30 8.73
N HIS A 86 18.35 -27.54 7.52
CA HIS A 86 19.69 -27.29 6.98
C HIS A 86 20.29 -25.91 7.31
N LYS A 87 21.07 -25.84 8.41
CA LYS A 87 21.79 -24.63 8.86
C LYS A 87 22.77 -24.08 7.82
N GLU A 88 23.20 -24.91 6.88
CA GLU A 88 24.05 -24.54 5.75
C GLU A 88 23.42 -23.51 4.80
N TYR A 89 22.09 -23.32 4.83
CA TYR A 89 21.38 -22.33 4.00
C TYR A 89 20.97 -21.06 4.76
N ILE A 90 21.66 -20.72 5.85
CA ILE A 90 21.23 -19.65 6.76
C ILE A 90 21.06 -18.27 6.10
N ASP A 91 21.87 -17.96 5.08
CA ASP A 91 21.78 -16.67 4.41
C ASP A 91 20.55 -16.60 3.48
N GLN A 92 20.19 -17.71 2.86
CA GLN A 92 18.96 -17.85 2.08
C GLN A 92 17.71 -17.75 2.97
N ILE A 93 17.80 -18.33 4.18
CA ILE A 93 16.74 -18.26 5.19
C ILE A 93 16.51 -16.81 5.62
N LYS A 94 17.58 -16.09 5.94
CA LYS A 94 17.51 -14.65 6.27
C LYS A 94 16.89 -13.83 5.13
N GLN A 95 17.26 -14.10 3.89
CA GLN A 95 16.68 -13.42 2.73
C GLN A 95 15.17 -13.69 2.62
N GLY A 96 14.74 -14.95 2.78
CA GLY A 96 13.32 -15.32 2.74
C GLY A 96 12.51 -14.70 3.89
N ILE A 97 13.06 -14.66 5.10
CA ILE A 97 12.44 -14.02 6.26
C ILE A 97 12.30 -12.51 6.07
N ASN A 98 13.35 -11.83 5.58
CA ASN A 98 13.31 -10.40 5.34
C ASN A 98 12.27 -10.02 4.29
N ALA A 99 12.10 -10.88 3.29
CA ALA A 99 11.15 -10.72 2.20
C ALA A 99 9.77 -11.37 2.46
N ALA A 100 9.41 -11.64 3.72
CA ALA A 100 8.09 -12.15 4.07
C ALA A 100 7.38 -11.18 5.02
N SER A 101 6.08 -11.03 4.88
CA SER A 101 5.20 -10.31 5.81
C SER A 101 4.81 -11.21 6.99
N LEU A 102 4.68 -12.52 6.73
CA LEU A 102 4.35 -13.54 7.70
C LEU A 102 5.31 -14.73 7.58
N VAL A 103 5.87 -15.16 8.70
CA VAL A 103 6.74 -16.34 8.77
C VAL A 103 6.04 -17.42 9.59
N ILE A 104 5.77 -18.56 8.97
CA ILE A 104 5.16 -19.74 9.58
C ILE A 104 6.24 -20.80 9.77
N PHE A 105 6.58 -21.07 11.02
CA PHE A 105 7.49 -22.12 11.42
C PHE A 105 6.75 -23.43 11.65
N ILE A 106 7.20 -24.50 11.00
CA ILE A 106 6.64 -25.85 11.11
C ILE A 106 7.60 -26.68 11.97
N SER A 107 7.23 -26.91 13.23
CA SER A 107 7.97 -27.76 14.16
C SER A 107 7.66 -29.22 13.89
N ASP A 108 8.69 -30.06 13.87
CA ASP A 108 8.55 -31.51 13.75
C ASP A 108 8.44 -32.17 15.13
N TYR A 109 7.28 -32.79 15.39
CA TYR A 109 6.99 -33.52 16.61
C TYR A 109 8.03 -34.58 16.96
N ASN A 110 8.48 -35.34 15.96
CA ASN A 110 9.41 -36.44 16.16
C ASN A 110 10.82 -35.92 16.49
N ARG A 111 11.08 -34.64 16.25
CA ARG A 111 12.35 -33.94 16.52
C ARG A 111 12.11 -32.69 17.37
N LYS A 112 11.33 -32.82 18.44
CA LYS A 112 10.85 -31.70 19.27
C LYS A 112 11.97 -30.82 19.85
N GLU A 113 12.98 -31.42 20.48
CA GLU A 113 14.07 -30.66 21.11
C GLU A 113 14.91 -29.90 20.08
N GLU A 114 15.21 -30.55 18.95
CA GLU A 114 15.93 -29.92 17.85
C GLU A 114 15.09 -28.81 17.23
N SER A 115 13.77 -29.01 17.17
CA SER A 115 12.85 -28.01 16.65
C SER A 115 12.75 -26.76 17.50
N GLU A 116 12.75 -26.93 18.82
CA GLU A 116 12.72 -25.81 19.76
C GLU A 116 14.00 -24.98 19.68
N ARG A 117 15.16 -25.65 19.64
CA ARG A 117 16.45 -24.95 19.50
C ARG A 117 16.51 -24.13 18.22
N TYR A 118 15.93 -24.65 17.13
CA TYR A 118 15.95 -23.95 15.87
C TYR A 118 14.92 -22.82 15.80
N PHE A 119 13.77 -22.99 16.45
CA PHE A 119 12.77 -21.93 16.58
C PHE A 119 13.36 -20.69 17.27
N GLU A 120 13.99 -20.85 18.43
CA GLU A 120 14.61 -19.72 19.13
C GLU A 120 15.76 -19.10 18.33
N PHE A 121 16.55 -19.91 17.61
CA PHE A 121 17.58 -19.40 16.72
C PHE A 121 17.00 -18.55 15.57
N ILE A 122 15.92 -18.97 14.92
CA ILE A 122 15.26 -18.19 13.86
C ILE A 122 14.62 -16.91 14.43
N LYS A 123 14.04 -16.99 15.63
CA LYS A 123 13.45 -15.87 16.36
C LYS A 123 14.47 -14.76 16.66
N GLU A 124 15.71 -15.11 17.01
CA GLU A 124 16.79 -14.14 17.18
C GLU A 124 17.19 -13.44 15.87
N LEU A 125 16.96 -14.09 14.72
CA LEU A 125 17.27 -13.55 13.40
C LEU A 125 16.13 -12.69 12.82
N LEU A 126 14.94 -12.73 13.43
CA LEU A 126 13.76 -12.03 12.94
C LEU A 126 13.79 -10.54 13.29
N PRO A 127 13.59 -9.64 12.31
CA PRO A 127 13.30 -8.25 12.59
C PRO A 127 12.07 -8.14 13.50
N LYS A 128 12.08 -7.20 14.46
CA LYS A 128 11.00 -7.04 15.47
C LYS A 128 9.61 -6.79 14.88
N ASN A 129 9.54 -6.34 13.63
CA ASN A 129 8.30 -6.02 12.92
C ASN A 129 7.75 -7.20 12.08
N LYS A 130 8.31 -8.42 12.21
CA LYS A 130 7.80 -9.60 11.51
C LYS A 130 6.83 -10.38 12.39
N ILE A 131 5.75 -10.86 11.79
CA ILE A 131 4.83 -11.79 12.44
C ILE A 131 5.41 -13.20 12.29
N PHE A 132 5.75 -13.83 13.41
CA PHE A 132 6.36 -15.15 13.46
C PHE A 132 5.49 -16.12 14.25
N TYR A 133 5.01 -17.16 13.58
CA TYR A 133 4.07 -18.10 14.15
C TYR A 133 4.59 -19.53 14.09
N LYS A 134 4.42 -20.29 15.18
CA LYS A 134 4.86 -21.69 15.29
C LYS A 134 3.67 -22.63 15.19
N ILE A 135 3.73 -23.55 14.24
CA ILE A 135 2.80 -24.67 14.07
C ILE A 135 3.55 -25.95 14.40
N ASN A 136 2.97 -26.79 15.26
CA ASN A 136 3.56 -28.08 15.58
C ASN A 136 2.92 -29.19 14.74
N SER A 137 3.72 -30.06 14.12
CA SER A 137 3.18 -31.33 13.61
C SER A 137 2.71 -32.20 14.78
N HIS A 138 1.74 -33.10 14.52
CA HIS A 138 1.31 -34.15 15.45
C HIS A 138 1.45 -35.53 14.82
N TYR A 139 1.63 -36.55 15.68
CA TYR A 139 1.53 -37.97 15.34
C TYR A 139 0.06 -38.37 15.08
N PRO A 140 -0.26 -39.38 14.26
CA PRO A 140 -1.66 -39.77 14.05
C PRO A 140 -2.30 -40.36 15.33
N VAL A 141 -3.46 -39.78 15.67
CA VAL A 141 -4.60 -40.26 16.49
C VAL A 141 -4.46 -40.29 18.02
N ASP A 142 -5.08 -39.31 18.68
CA ASP A 142 -6.18 -39.58 19.62
C ASP A 142 -7.16 -38.39 19.64
N ASN A 143 -8.42 -38.63 19.28
CA ASN A 143 -9.49 -37.64 19.02
C ASN A 143 -9.92 -36.79 20.23
N LYS A 144 -9.11 -36.69 21.29
CA LYS A 144 -9.56 -36.19 22.60
C LYS A 144 -8.78 -35.02 23.19
N ASN A 145 -7.69 -34.55 22.59
CA ASN A 145 -7.00 -33.33 23.03
C ASN A 145 -6.12 -32.73 21.92
N THR A 146 -6.72 -31.94 21.03
CA THR A 146 -5.96 -31.13 20.07
C THR A 146 -5.70 -29.76 20.68
N SER A 147 -4.42 -29.44 20.90
CA SER A 147 -3.96 -28.07 21.20
C SER A 147 -4.23 -27.15 19.99
N PRO A 148 -4.61 -25.87 20.20
CA PRO A 148 -4.98 -24.94 19.12
C PRO A 148 -3.87 -24.65 18.09
N ASN A 149 -2.62 -25.04 18.35
CA ASN A 149 -1.46 -24.75 17.48
C ASN A 149 -0.82 -26.03 16.90
N CYS A 150 -1.60 -27.09 16.71
CA CYS A 150 -1.11 -28.37 16.23
C CYS A 150 -1.86 -28.88 15.00
N TYR A 151 -1.17 -29.67 14.20
CA TYR A 151 -1.60 -30.07 12.86
C TYR A 151 -1.55 -31.62 12.65
N ASN A 152 -2.60 -32.25 12.09
CA ASN A 152 -2.68 -33.69 11.71
C ASN A 152 -3.33 -33.91 10.29
N PHE A 153 -2.63 -34.37 9.23
CA PHE A 153 -3.10 -34.24 7.80
C PHE A 153 -3.94 -35.40 7.29
N ASP A 154 -4.12 -36.46 8.08
CA ASP A 154 -4.86 -37.64 7.62
C ASP A 154 -6.36 -37.58 7.96
N THR A 155 -6.85 -36.46 8.51
CA THR A 155 -8.25 -36.30 8.93
C THR A 155 -8.84 -34.97 8.49
N GLU A 156 -10.14 -34.94 8.17
CA GLU A 156 -10.89 -33.69 7.89
C GLU A 156 -10.76 -32.65 9.02
N LEU A 157 -10.63 -33.14 10.26
CA LEU A 157 -10.41 -32.31 11.46
C LEU A 157 -9.12 -31.46 11.39
N GLY A 158 -8.09 -31.96 10.70
CA GLY A 158 -6.85 -31.22 10.48
C GLY A 158 -6.96 -30.10 9.43
N GLU A 159 -7.87 -30.22 8.46
CA GLU A 159 -8.13 -29.17 7.47
C GLU A 159 -8.92 -28.01 8.08
N ASP A 160 -9.90 -28.29 8.94
CA ASP A 160 -10.70 -27.25 9.60
C ASP A 160 -9.92 -26.48 10.68
N ASN A 161 -9.06 -27.16 11.46
CA ASN A 161 -8.14 -26.49 12.38
C ASN A 161 -7.15 -25.59 11.64
N PHE A 162 -6.64 -26.03 10.49
CA PHE A 162 -5.75 -25.22 9.66
C PHE A 162 -6.46 -23.99 9.07
N ARG A 163 -7.71 -24.14 8.62
CA ARG A 163 -8.53 -23.00 8.22
C ARG A 163 -8.66 -22.00 9.37
N SER A 164 -9.00 -22.45 10.58
CA SER A 164 -9.13 -21.58 11.75
C SER A 164 -7.83 -20.81 12.02
N ILE A 165 -6.68 -21.50 12.08
CA ILE A 165 -5.37 -20.87 12.31
C ILE A 165 -5.07 -19.81 11.25
N ILE A 166 -5.23 -20.13 9.96
CA ILE A 166 -4.99 -19.17 8.88
C ILE A 166 -5.96 -17.99 8.93
N PHE A 167 -7.24 -18.21 9.24
CA PHE A 167 -8.22 -17.14 9.39
C PHE A 167 -7.88 -16.23 10.58
N ASP A 168 -7.48 -16.80 11.71
CA ASP A 168 -7.08 -16.04 12.89
C ASP A 168 -5.80 -15.22 12.63
N LEU A 169 -4.82 -15.77 11.90
CA LEU A 169 -3.63 -15.02 11.47
C LEU A 169 -3.95 -13.89 10.48
N ILE A 170 -4.82 -14.14 9.49
CA ILE A 170 -5.26 -13.10 8.55
C ILE A 170 -5.98 -11.98 9.31
N LYS A 171 -6.78 -12.34 10.31
CA LYS A 171 -7.46 -11.38 11.18
C LYS A 171 -6.45 -10.57 11.98
N GLU A 172 -5.46 -11.20 12.61
CA GLU A 172 -4.41 -10.50 13.36
C GLU A 172 -3.59 -9.54 12.49
N ILE A 173 -3.27 -9.92 11.25
CA ILE A 173 -2.58 -9.02 10.31
C ILE A 173 -3.46 -7.83 9.92
N ARG A 174 -4.74 -8.07 9.64
CA ARG A 174 -5.70 -6.99 9.37
C ARG A 174 -5.89 -6.07 10.57
N ASP A 175 -5.90 -6.63 11.76
CA ASP A 175 -5.97 -5.87 13.00
C ASP A 175 -4.71 -5.00 13.13
N ASN A 176 -3.51 -5.51 12.80
CA ASN A 176 -2.28 -4.70 12.75
C ASN A 176 -2.29 -3.58 11.69
N GLU A 177 -2.77 -3.84 10.45
CA GLU A 177 -2.94 -2.78 9.44
C GLU A 177 -3.94 -1.71 9.90
N SER A 178 -4.99 -2.13 10.61
CA SER A 178 -5.95 -1.21 11.20
C SER A 178 -5.35 -0.37 12.32
N ILE A 179 -4.43 -0.94 13.11
CA ILE A 179 -3.64 -0.24 14.13
C ILE A 179 -2.72 0.78 13.48
N GLU A 180 -1.99 0.42 12.42
CA GLU A 180 -1.14 1.38 11.67
C GLU A 180 -1.95 2.57 11.16
N LEU A 181 -3.13 2.33 10.57
CA LEU A 181 -4.01 3.42 10.14
C LEU A 181 -4.49 4.29 11.31
N ILE A 182 -4.78 3.70 12.48
CA ILE A 182 -5.16 4.43 13.69
C ILE A 182 -4.01 5.32 14.15
N ASP A 183 -2.77 4.81 14.16
CA ASP A 183 -1.59 5.56 14.59
C ASP A 183 -1.31 6.74 13.68
N VAL A 184 -1.30 6.54 12.35
CA VAL A 184 -1.04 7.61 11.37
C VAL A 184 -2.18 8.64 11.36
N GLU A 185 -3.44 8.22 11.57
CA GLU A 185 -4.57 9.13 11.76
C GLU A 185 -4.44 9.97 13.04
N ALA A 186 -4.07 9.35 14.15
CA ALA A 186 -3.89 10.03 15.43
C ALA A 186 -2.74 11.05 15.36
N GLU A 187 -1.62 10.68 14.73
CA GLU A 187 -0.50 11.58 14.46
C GLU A 187 -0.95 12.79 13.64
N ALA A 188 -1.66 12.58 12.53
CA ALA A 188 -2.16 13.67 11.69
C ALA A 188 -3.07 14.65 12.44
N ILE A 189 -3.95 14.14 13.32
CA ILE A 189 -4.81 14.97 14.18
C ILE A 189 -3.98 15.74 15.21
N SER A 190 -2.94 15.13 15.79
CA SER A 190 -2.03 15.81 16.73
C SER A 190 -1.31 16.95 16.03
N LEU A 191 -0.70 16.69 14.87
CA LEU A 191 0.01 17.68 14.07
C LEU A 191 -0.90 18.84 13.67
N LEU A 192 -2.15 18.56 13.29
CA LEU A 192 -3.13 19.61 12.98
C LEU A 192 -3.38 20.56 14.16
N LYS A 193 -3.53 20.01 15.37
CA LYS A 193 -3.80 20.80 16.58
C LYS A 193 -2.58 21.60 17.02
N GLU A 194 -1.39 20.99 16.97
CA GLU A 194 -0.15 21.64 17.37
C GLU A 194 0.21 22.84 16.48
N ASN A 195 -0.15 22.79 15.20
CA ASN A 195 0.26 23.80 14.22
C ASN A 195 -0.73 24.95 14.01
N ILE A 196 -1.93 24.88 14.59
CA ILE A 196 -2.97 25.91 14.41
C ILE A 196 -2.95 27.01 15.48
N ASP A 197 -2.36 26.75 16.65
CA ASP A 197 -2.42 27.65 17.80
C ASP A 197 -1.70 29.00 17.56
N SER A 198 -0.75 29.04 16.62
CA SER A 198 0.06 30.23 16.33
C SER A 198 -0.42 31.06 15.14
N THR A 199 -1.45 30.60 14.42
CA THR A 199 -1.88 31.17 13.13
C THR A 199 -3.26 31.81 13.23
N LYS A 200 -3.49 32.90 12.47
CA LYS A 200 -4.76 33.65 12.52
C LYS A 200 -5.67 33.34 11.34
N HIS A 201 -5.10 33.13 10.16
CA HIS A 201 -5.82 32.87 8.92
C HIS A 201 -5.36 31.54 8.32
N ASN A 202 -6.12 30.48 8.60
CA ASN A 202 -5.84 29.17 8.05
C ASN A 202 -6.70 28.90 6.82
N ALA A 203 -6.12 28.23 5.84
CA ALA A 203 -6.81 27.81 4.63
C ALA A 203 -6.50 26.35 4.29
N ILE A 204 -7.44 25.65 3.66
CA ILE A 204 -7.18 24.39 2.97
C ILE A 204 -7.47 24.58 1.48
N PHE A 205 -6.54 24.14 0.64
CA PHE A 205 -6.74 24.11 -0.80
C PHE A 205 -7.33 22.75 -1.18
N PHE A 206 -8.61 22.75 -1.52
CA PHE A 206 -9.39 21.55 -1.76
C PHE A 206 -9.60 21.33 -3.25
N SER A 207 -8.88 20.36 -3.83
CA SER A 207 -8.94 20.04 -5.26
C SER A 207 -10.10 19.10 -5.64
N GLY A 208 -10.76 18.47 -4.66
CA GLY A 208 -11.75 17.41 -4.90
C GLY A 208 -11.14 16.03 -5.18
N GLY A 209 -9.80 15.92 -5.20
CA GLY A 209 -9.10 14.64 -5.24
C GLY A 209 -9.08 13.93 -3.87
N LYS A 210 -8.81 12.61 -3.89
CA LYS A 210 -8.78 11.71 -2.73
C LYS A 210 -7.95 12.24 -1.55
N ASP A 211 -6.78 12.80 -1.82
CA ASP A 211 -5.86 13.27 -0.77
C ASP A 211 -6.41 14.54 -0.10
N SER A 212 -6.86 15.51 -0.89
CA SER A 212 -7.49 16.75 -0.39
C SER A 212 -8.76 16.49 0.42
N LEU A 213 -9.50 15.45 0.05
CA LEU A 213 -10.69 14.98 0.75
C LEU A 213 -10.34 14.40 2.12
N VAL A 214 -9.33 13.53 2.19
CA VAL A 214 -8.86 12.99 3.48
C VAL A 214 -8.33 14.13 4.36
N GLY A 215 -7.54 15.05 3.81
CA GLY A 215 -7.05 16.22 4.55
C GLY A 215 -8.18 17.08 5.12
N LEU A 216 -9.21 17.38 4.32
CA LEU A 216 -10.39 18.13 4.78
C LEU A 216 -11.16 17.37 5.88
N HIS A 217 -11.32 16.06 5.74
CA HIS A 217 -11.99 15.24 6.75
C HIS A 217 -11.17 15.16 8.04
N LEU A 218 -9.85 15.04 7.98
CA LEU A 218 -8.97 15.09 9.16
C LEU A 218 -9.09 16.42 9.91
N ILE A 219 -9.13 17.56 9.20
CA ILE A 219 -9.39 18.88 9.82
C ILE A 219 -10.73 18.87 10.57
N LYS A 220 -11.78 18.27 10.00
CA LYS A 220 -13.08 18.12 10.66
C LYS A 220 -13.02 17.20 11.88
N GLN A 221 -12.34 16.06 11.79
CA GLN A 221 -12.16 15.13 12.91
C GLN A 221 -11.34 15.76 14.05
N ALA A 222 -10.38 16.63 13.73
CA ALA A 222 -9.63 17.40 14.71
C ALA A 222 -10.48 18.48 15.43
N GLY A 223 -11.70 18.76 14.96
CA GLY A 223 -12.57 19.82 15.48
C GLY A 223 -12.19 21.21 15.00
N LEU A 224 -11.44 21.32 13.89
CA LEU A 224 -10.81 22.56 13.42
C LEU A 224 -11.47 23.13 12.16
N ILE A 225 -12.56 22.53 11.66
CA ILE A 225 -13.15 22.93 10.38
C ILE A 225 -13.56 24.42 10.32
N ASP A 226 -13.96 25.00 11.44
CA ASP A 226 -14.33 26.41 11.51
C ASP A 226 -13.12 27.34 11.55
N ASN A 227 -11.94 26.83 11.92
CA ASN A 227 -10.68 27.57 11.91
C ASN A 227 -10.06 27.68 10.51
N PHE A 228 -10.53 26.91 9.52
CA PHE A 228 -10.02 26.91 8.15
C PHE A 228 -11.01 27.54 7.16
N SER A 229 -10.51 28.36 6.24
CA SER A 229 -11.23 28.71 5.00
C SER A 229 -10.98 27.64 3.94
N VAL A 230 -12.02 27.20 3.22
CA VAL A 230 -11.87 26.19 2.16
C VAL A 230 -11.82 26.91 0.81
N TYR A 231 -10.67 26.84 0.13
CA TYR A 231 -10.50 27.40 -1.21
C TYR A 231 -10.41 26.29 -2.24
N VAL A 232 -11.13 26.45 -3.34
CA VAL A 232 -11.19 25.47 -4.43
C VAL A 232 -10.54 26.09 -5.66
N PRO A 233 -9.34 25.63 -6.05
CA PRO A 233 -8.74 26.06 -7.30
C PRO A 233 -9.55 25.52 -8.48
N CYS A 234 -9.90 26.39 -9.43
CA CYS A 234 -10.63 26.03 -10.66
C CYS A 234 -9.82 26.49 -11.87
N SER A 235 -9.48 25.55 -12.76
CA SER A 235 -8.75 25.86 -13.98
C SER A 235 -9.67 26.21 -15.15
N GLY A 236 -10.96 25.90 -15.02
CA GLY A 236 -11.92 25.94 -16.13
C GLY A 236 -11.86 24.70 -17.02
N PHE A 237 -10.90 23.80 -16.78
CA PHE A 237 -10.69 22.55 -17.53
C PHE A 237 -10.77 21.32 -16.63
N ASP A 238 -11.30 21.47 -15.43
CA ASP A 238 -11.54 20.40 -14.47
C ASP A 238 -12.64 19.45 -14.96
N PHE A 239 -12.59 18.18 -14.54
CA PHE A 239 -13.66 17.23 -14.83
C PHE A 239 -15.00 17.66 -14.18
N PRO A 240 -16.15 17.53 -14.86
CA PRO A 240 -17.46 17.75 -14.26
C PRO A 240 -17.69 16.91 -13.00
N GLU A 241 -17.19 15.67 -12.98
CA GLU A 241 -17.27 14.76 -11.83
C GLU A 241 -16.51 15.30 -10.60
N VAL A 242 -15.40 16.01 -10.80
CA VAL A 242 -14.66 16.67 -9.72
C VAL A 242 -15.48 17.84 -9.15
N ASN A 243 -16.13 18.62 -10.01
CA ASN A 243 -17.05 19.67 -9.54
C ASN A 243 -18.23 19.09 -8.76
N HIS A 244 -18.75 17.94 -9.17
CA HIS A 244 -19.82 17.26 -8.46
C HIS A 244 -19.40 16.84 -7.05
N ILE A 245 -18.22 16.22 -6.89
CA ILE A 245 -17.76 15.80 -5.55
C ILE A 245 -17.48 17.02 -4.66
N ILE A 246 -16.97 18.12 -5.21
CA ILE A 246 -16.76 19.36 -4.46
C ILE A 246 -18.08 19.90 -3.89
N ASN A 247 -19.13 19.93 -4.71
CA ASN A 247 -20.45 20.41 -4.28
C ASN A 247 -21.06 19.49 -3.19
N ILE A 248 -20.85 18.17 -3.29
CA ILE A 248 -21.27 17.21 -2.25
C ILE A 248 -20.59 17.56 -0.91
N TYR A 249 -19.29 17.80 -0.91
CA TYR A 249 -18.55 18.12 0.30
C TYR A 249 -18.92 19.47 0.91
N GLU A 250 -19.18 20.49 0.08
CA GLU A 250 -19.67 21.78 0.54
C GLU A 250 -20.99 21.62 1.34
N LEU A 251 -21.91 20.79 0.83
CA LEU A 251 -23.18 20.47 1.49
C LEU A 251 -22.98 19.63 2.77
N LEU A 252 -22.18 18.58 2.71
CA LEU A 252 -21.92 17.68 3.84
C LEU A 252 -21.24 18.39 5.01
N PHE A 253 -20.40 19.39 4.71
CA PHE A 253 -19.68 20.16 5.72
C PHE A 253 -20.46 21.39 6.17
N LYS A 254 -21.56 21.74 5.48
CA LYS A 254 -22.38 22.94 5.75
C LYS A 254 -21.52 24.20 5.85
N LYS A 255 -20.49 24.27 5.00
CA LYS A 255 -19.47 25.31 5.02
C LYS A 255 -19.23 25.80 3.60
N LYS A 256 -19.15 27.12 3.43
CA LYS A 256 -18.91 27.74 2.12
C LYS A 256 -17.53 27.41 1.58
N PHE A 257 -17.46 26.98 0.32
CA PHE A 257 -16.22 26.74 -0.40
C PHE A 257 -15.98 27.90 -1.38
N PHE A 258 -14.80 28.53 -1.30
CA PHE A 258 -14.46 29.69 -2.11
C PHE A 258 -13.70 29.26 -3.36
N LYS A 259 -14.41 29.20 -4.49
CA LYS A 259 -13.80 28.92 -5.80
C LYS A 259 -12.98 30.13 -6.27
N PHE A 260 -11.82 29.88 -6.88
CA PHE A 260 -11.00 30.90 -7.52
C PHE A 260 -10.37 30.38 -8.81
N ASP A 261 -10.17 31.27 -9.78
CA ASP A 261 -9.48 30.95 -11.03
C ASP A 261 -7.99 30.75 -10.78
N ASN A 262 -7.49 29.55 -11.10
CA ASN A 262 -6.06 29.23 -11.04
C ASN A 262 -5.40 29.11 -12.42
N SER A 263 -6.09 29.48 -13.50
CA SER A 263 -5.53 29.54 -14.85
C SER A 263 -4.82 30.87 -15.15
N LEU A 264 -5.07 31.92 -14.34
CA LEU A 264 -4.68 33.30 -14.63
C LEU A 264 -5.16 33.78 -16.02
N GLY A 265 -6.29 33.23 -16.50
CA GLY A 265 -6.83 33.52 -17.82
C GLY A 265 -6.11 32.83 -18.99
N LEU A 266 -5.20 31.89 -18.72
CA LEU A 266 -4.58 31.05 -19.75
C LEU A 266 -5.55 29.96 -20.23
N ASP A 267 -5.39 29.55 -21.49
CA ASP A 267 -6.25 28.56 -22.15
C ASP A 267 -5.42 27.46 -22.82
N TYR A 268 -5.88 26.21 -22.73
CA TYR A 268 -5.14 25.03 -23.18
C TYR A 268 -4.95 24.94 -24.70
N GLN A 269 -5.77 25.65 -25.49
CA GLN A 269 -5.56 25.69 -26.95
C GLN A 269 -4.36 26.56 -27.34
N ARG A 270 -3.91 27.43 -26.44
CA ARG A 270 -2.89 28.44 -26.70
C ARG A 270 -1.67 28.31 -25.81
N ASN A 271 -1.77 27.53 -24.74
CA ASN A 271 -0.73 27.39 -23.74
C ASN A 271 -0.30 25.94 -23.56
N THR A 272 0.98 25.77 -23.24
CA THR A 272 1.55 24.47 -22.93
C THR A 272 1.08 23.99 -21.56
N SER A 273 1.12 22.67 -21.33
CA SER A 273 0.84 22.09 -20.01
C SER A 273 1.73 22.66 -18.90
N TYR A 274 2.99 22.99 -19.22
CA TYR A 274 3.92 23.64 -18.27
C TYR A 274 3.47 25.06 -17.89
N GLU A 275 3.12 25.90 -18.86
CA GLU A 275 2.64 27.27 -18.61
C GLU A 275 1.36 27.27 -17.76
N LEU A 276 0.46 26.32 -18.01
CA LEU A 276 -0.75 26.15 -17.21
C LEU A 276 -0.42 25.73 -15.78
N MET A 277 0.52 24.80 -15.57
CA MET A 277 0.98 24.43 -14.22
C MET A 277 1.65 25.61 -13.50
N GLU A 278 2.46 26.38 -14.20
CA GLU A 278 3.09 27.58 -13.65
C GLU A 278 2.03 28.60 -13.25
N ALA A 279 1.03 28.86 -14.09
CA ALA A 279 -0.07 29.76 -13.76
C ALA A 279 -0.83 29.31 -12.51
N LYS A 280 -1.04 27.99 -12.33
CA LYS A 280 -1.63 27.42 -11.12
C LYS A 280 -0.81 27.73 -9.87
N ALA A 281 0.51 27.56 -9.95
CA ALA A 281 1.41 27.88 -8.83
C ALA A 281 1.32 29.37 -8.47
N LEU A 282 1.40 30.24 -9.47
CA LEU A 282 1.38 31.70 -9.28
C LEU A 282 0.02 32.20 -8.78
N ALA A 283 -1.10 31.64 -9.27
CA ALA A 283 -2.44 31.98 -8.81
C ALA A 283 -2.66 31.60 -7.35
N ASN A 284 -2.17 30.43 -6.94
CA ASN A 284 -2.22 29.98 -5.57
C ASN A 284 -1.47 30.94 -4.63
N GLU A 285 -0.23 31.32 -4.99
CA GLU A 285 0.57 32.28 -4.23
C GLU A 285 -0.08 33.67 -4.18
N LYS A 286 -0.65 34.12 -5.29
CA LYS A 286 -1.42 35.37 -5.35
C LYS A 286 -2.59 35.34 -4.36
N LEU A 287 -3.37 34.26 -4.32
CA LEU A 287 -4.50 34.13 -3.40
C LEU A 287 -4.05 34.15 -1.94
N ILE A 288 -2.97 33.43 -1.61
CA ILE A 288 -2.38 33.39 -0.26
C ILE A 288 -2.07 34.80 0.22
N LYS A 289 -1.41 35.59 -0.63
CA LYS A 289 -1.09 36.99 -0.34
C LYS A 289 -2.33 37.87 -0.22
N GLU A 290 -3.27 37.79 -1.16
CA GLU A 290 -4.49 38.61 -1.17
C GLU A 290 -5.41 38.35 0.03
N LYS A 291 -5.38 37.13 0.57
CA LYS A 291 -6.19 36.72 1.72
C LYS A 291 -5.44 36.75 3.04
N ASN A 292 -4.15 37.14 3.04
CA ASN A 292 -3.28 37.11 4.21
C ASN A 292 -3.30 35.76 4.93
N ILE A 293 -3.20 34.67 4.17
CA ILE A 293 -3.23 33.30 4.71
C ILE A 293 -1.88 33.01 5.39
N ASP A 294 -1.91 32.72 6.69
CA ASP A 294 -0.73 32.40 7.49
C ASP A 294 -0.34 30.93 7.31
N LEU A 295 -1.34 30.04 7.28
CA LEU A 295 -1.16 28.59 7.16
C LEU A 295 -2.06 28.05 6.04
N VAL A 296 -1.46 27.42 5.04
CA VAL A 296 -2.19 26.73 3.97
C VAL A 296 -2.00 25.22 4.09
N SER A 297 -3.09 24.49 4.26
CA SER A 297 -3.11 23.04 4.21
C SER A 297 -3.20 22.55 2.76
N ILE A 298 -2.22 21.75 2.36
CA ILE A 298 -2.05 21.15 1.04
C ILE A 298 -1.70 19.67 1.21
N GLN A 299 -2.28 18.79 0.41
CA GLN A 299 -2.24 17.35 0.71
C GLN A 299 -1.23 16.63 -0.18
N PHE A 300 0.04 16.78 0.19
CA PHE A 300 1.16 16.02 -0.38
C PHE A 300 1.62 14.93 0.59
N ARG A 301 2.12 13.81 0.07
CA ARG A 301 2.64 12.70 0.86
C ARG A 301 4.14 12.55 0.67
N ALA A 302 4.84 12.05 1.69
CA ALA A 302 6.25 11.67 1.59
C ALA A 302 6.46 10.59 0.51
N SER A 303 5.47 9.72 0.33
CA SER A 303 5.46 8.65 -0.67
C SER A 303 5.12 9.11 -2.10
N ASP A 304 4.74 10.38 -2.30
CA ASP A 304 4.58 10.91 -3.65
C ASP A 304 5.96 10.91 -4.35
N GLU A 305 6.04 10.36 -5.56
CA GLU A 305 7.31 10.15 -6.28
C GLU A 305 8.23 11.40 -6.30
N GLY A 306 9.55 11.17 -6.19
CA GLY A 306 10.59 12.17 -6.38
C GLY A 306 11.09 12.85 -5.10
N VAL A 307 11.30 14.18 -5.19
CA VAL A 307 12.01 15.01 -4.20
C VAL A 307 11.23 15.16 -2.87
N ARG A 308 9.93 14.78 -2.83
CA ARG A 308 9.05 14.94 -1.66
C ARG A 308 9.40 14.07 -0.48
N SER A 309 10.08 12.96 -0.71
CA SER A 309 10.68 12.15 0.37
C SER A 309 11.65 12.94 1.25
N LYS A 310 12.19 14.07 0.77
CA LYS A 310 13.08 14.97 1.50
C LYS A 310 12.34 16.15 2.16
N ASP A 311 11.06 16.32 1.87
CA ASP A 311 10.27 17.37 2.48
C ASP A 311 9.94 17.03 3.93
N HIS A 312 9.42 18.01 4.64
CA HIS A 312 8.82 17.84 5.95
C HIS A 312 7.32 18.14 5.82
N TYR A 313 6.50 17.60 6.73
CA TYR A 313 5.05 17.85 6.73
C TYR A 313 4.69 19.33 6.89
N ILE A 314 5.65 20.15 7.34
CA ILE A 314 5.63 21.62 7.33
C ILE A 314 6.71 22.13 6.37
N VAL A 315 6.33 23.04 5.48
CA VAL A 315 7.26 23.78 4.62
C VAL A 315 7.08 25.28 4.89
N GLN A 316 8.11 25.91 5.43
CA GLN A 316 8.14 27.34 5.66
C GLN A 316 8.44 28.09 4.36
N LYS A 317 7.60 29.07 4.03
CA LYS A 317 7.82 30.03 2.95
C LYS A 317 8.01 31.42 3.54
N GLU A 318 8.38 32.37 2.68
CA GLU A 318 8.69 33.75 3.11
C GLU A 318 7.51 34.42 3.84
N ASN A 319 6.27 34.19 3.39
CA ASN A 319 5.09 34.90 3.88
C ASN A 319 4.02 34.00 4.53
N HIS A 320 4.19 32.68 4.49
CA HIS A 320 3.21 31.72 4.97
C HIS A 320 3.85 30.37 5.25
N THR A 321 3.14 29.53 6.00
CA THR A 321 3.49 28.14 6.24
C THR A 321 2.60 27.24 5.38
N ARG A 322 3.19 26.21 4.78
CA ARG A 322 2.46 25.13 4.11
C ARG A 322 2.47 23.89 4.99
N PHE A 323 1.34 23.20 5.09
CA PHE A 323 1.20 22.03 5.97
C PHE A 323 0.44 20.88 5.28
N SER A 324 0.94 19.65 5.40
CA SER A 324 0.23 18.45 4.94
C SER A 324 -0.12 17.53 6.10
N PRO A 325 -1.41 17.43 6.49
CA PRO A 325 -1.83 16.47 7.51
C PRO A 325 -1.70 15.01 7.04
N VAL A 326 -1.63 14.78 5.72
CA VAL A 326 -1.52 13.44 5.16
C VAL A 326 -0.08 13.09 4.81
N PHE A 327 0.92 13.86 5.26
CA PHE A 327 2.31 13.66 4.85
C PHE A 327 2.83 12.23 5.05
N ASN A 328 2.51 11.63 6.20
CA ASN A 328 2.91 10.26 6.55
C ASN A 328 1.96 9.17 6.02
N PHE A 329 0.90 9.53 5.30
CA PHE A 329 0.00 8.56 4.69
C PHE A 329 0.64 7.99 3.42
N THR A 330 0.54 6.68 3.24
CA THR A 330 0.69 6.04 1.92
C THR A 330 -0.59 6.19 1.09
N GLU A 331 -0.54 5.88 -0.20
CA GLU A 331 -1.76 5.82 -1.03
C GLU A 331 -2.77 4.81 -0.50
N GLU A 332 -2.29 3.68 0.01
CA GLU A 332 -3.14 2.68 0.62
C GLU A 332 -3.82 3.22 1.89
N ASN A 333 -3.11 3.95 2.76
CA ASN A 333 -3.72 4.56 3.95
C ASN A 333 -4.83 5.55 3.55
N ILE A 334 -4.66 6.33 2.48
CA ILE A 334 -5.70 7.24 1.96
C ILE A 334 -6.96 6.48 1.61
N TRP A 335 -6.85 5.38 0.85
CA TRP A 335 -8.02 4.60 0.46
C TRP A 335 -8.66 3.83 1.62
N ARG A 336 -7.85 3.28 2.54
CA ARG A 336 -8.36 2.64 3.76
C ARG A 336 -9.05 3.63 4.68
N TYR A 337 -8.56 4.87 4.77
CA TYR A 337 -9.24 5.95 5.48
C TYR A 337 -10.61 6.27 4.85
N ILE A 338 -10.64 6.42 3.51
CA ILE A 338 -11.88 6.62 2.75
C ILE A 338 -12.88 5.48 3.00
N GLN A 339 -12.41 4.23 3.01
CA GLN A 339 -13.23 3.06 3.30
C GLN A 339 -13.77 3.07 4.73
N LYS A 340 -12.89 3.27 5.74
CA LYS A 340 -13.23 3.31 7.16
C LYS A 340 -14.38 4.29 7.45
N TYR A 341 -14.33 5.47 6.84
CA TYR A 341 -15.33 6.52 7.05
C TYR A 341 -16.43 6.57 5.97
N THR A 342 -16.41 5.64 5.00
CA THR A 342 -17.36 5.58 3.87
C THR A 342 -17.48 6.94 3.17
N LEU A 343 -16.34 7.58 2.91
CA LEU A 343 -16.29 8.90 2.33
C LEU A 343 -16.68 8.87 0.84
N PRO A 344 -17.63 9.69 0.38
CA PRO A 344 -17.93 9.80 -1.05
C PRO A 344 -16.70 10.25 -1.83
N VAL A 345 -16.37 9.61 -2.94
CA VAL A 345 -15.23 9.98 -3.79
C VAL A 345 -15.68 10.31 -5.20
N CYS A 346 -14.81 11.01 -5.96
CA CYS A 346 -15.05 11.26 -7.38
C CYS A 346 -15.21 9.93 -8.15
N GLU A 347 -16.25 9.81 -8.96
CA GLU A 347 -16.56 8.54 -9.65
C GLU A 347 -15.49 8.12 -10.68
N LEU A 348 -14.64 9.05 -11.11
CA LEU A 348 -13.53 8.78 -12.03
C LEU A 348 -12.56 7.72 -11.47
N TYR A 349 -12.41 7.62 -10.15
CA TYR A 349 -11.57 6.58 -9.55
C TYR A 349 -12.05 5.16 -9.90
N PHE A 350 -13.36 4.96 -10.05
CA PHE A 350 -13.96 3.70 -10.52
C PHE A 350 -13.85 3.53 -12.04
N LYS A 351 -13.58 4.61 -12.78
CA LYS A 351 -13.37 4.62 -14.23
C LYS A 351 -11.89 4.43 -14.63
N GLY A 352 -11.04 3.99 -13.70
CA GLY A 352 -9.63 3.69 -13.96
C GLY A 352 -8.66 4.87 -13.77
N TYR A 353 -9.14 6.02 -13.28
CA TYR A 353 -8.27 7.14 -12.93
C TYR A 353 -7.64 6.93 -11.55
N ARG A 354 -6.34 7.18 -11.41
CA ARG A 354 -5.63 7.06 -10.13
C ARG A 354 -5.23 8.41 -9.52
N SER A 355 -4.88 9.37 -10.38
CA SER A 355 -4.62 10.77 -10.04
C SER A 355 -5.48 11.67 -10.92
N LEU A 356 -5.99 12.78 -10.37
CA LEU A 356 -6.89 13.70 -11.08
C LEU A 356 -6.20 15.07 -11.25
N GLY A 357 -6.01 15.49 -12.50
CA GLY A 357 -5.60 16.84 -12.90
C GLY A 357 -6.66 17.48 -13.79
N ASP A 358 -6.24 18.34 -14.72
CA ASP A 358 -7.17 18.85 -15.74
C ASP A 358 -7.56 17.72 -16.70
N SER A 359 -8.77 17.82 -17.22
CA SER A 359 -9.40 16.79 -18.05
C SER A 359 -8.66 16.44 -19.33
N PHE A 360 -7.93 17.39 -19.91
CA PHE A 360 -7.21 17.21 -21.18
C PHE A 360 -5.80 16.62 -21.01
N VAL A 361 -5.30 16.48 -19.78
CA VAL A 361 -3.96 15.93 -19.46
C VAL A 361 -4.02 14.72 -18.52
N THR A 362 -5.22 14.26 -18.17
CA THR A 362 -5.41 13.15 -17.25
C THR A 362 -6.07 11.99 -17.98
N GLU A 363 -5.39 10.85 -17.99
CA GLU A 363 -5.86 9.60 -18.60
C GLU A 363 -6.07 8.50 -17.54
N PRO A 364 -6.98 7.54 -17.77
CA PRO A 364 -7.09 6.37 -16.92
C PRO A 364 -5.84 5.48 -17.05
N CYS A 365 -5.30 5.01 -15.93
CA CYS A 365 -4.12 4.15 -15.86
C CYS A 365 -4.36 2.84 -15.09
N MET A 366 -5.58 2.63 -14.58
CA MET A 366 -6.00 1.42 -13.87
C MET A 366 -7.18 0.75 -14.56
N PRO A 367 -7.47 -0.52 -14.25
CA PRO A 367 -8.75 -1.15 -14.60
C PRO A 367 -9.96 -0.40 -14.06
N HIS A 368 -11.14 -0.76 -14.56
CA HIS A 368 -12.40 -0.30 -13.98
C HIS A 368 -12.72 -1.06 -12.70
N PHE A 369 -13.27 -0.35 -11.71
CA PHE A 369 -13.66 -0.89 -10.41
C PHE A 369 -15.12 -0.57 -10.09
N LYS A 370 -15.71 -1.34 -9.18
CA LYS A 370 -17.05 -1.13 -8.64
C LYS A 370 -17.03 -0.70 -7.18
N THR A 371 -15.94 -0.98 -6.46
CA THR A 371 -15.82 -0.71 -5.02
C THR A 371 -14.46 -0.16 -4.64
N VAL A 372 -14.39 0.54 -3.51
CA VAL A 372 -13.12 1.03 -2.94
C VAL A 372 -12.21 -0.14 -2.54
N GLU A 373 -12.78 -1.26 -2.10
CA GLU A 373 -12.02 -2.48 -1.77
C GLU A 373 -11.23 -3.00 -2.99
N GLU A 374 -11.83 -2.95 -4.18
CA GLU A 374 -11.14 -3.35 -5.41
C GLU A 374 -9.99 -2.39 -5.77
N ILE A 375 -10.14 -1.08 -5.48
CA ILE A 375 -9.08 -0.08 -5.66
C ILE A 375 -7.93 -0.34 -4.68
N ILE A 376 -8.22 -0.51 -3.39
CA ILE A 376 -7.23 -0.84 -2.34
C ILE A 376 -6.46 -2.08 -2.76
N LYS A 377 -7.18 -3.13 -3.14
CA LYS A 377 -6.59 -4.37 -3.62
C LYS A 377 -5.65 -4.10 -4.78
N TYR A 378 -6.11 -3.40 -5.83
CA TYR A 378 -5.29 -3.12 -7.01
C TYR A 378 -3.98 -2.38 -6.66
N ILE A 379 -4.05 -1.33 -5.84
CA ILE A 379 -2.89 -0.55 -5.41
C ILE A 379 -1.90 -1.44 -4.66
N TYR A 380 -2.41 -2.27 -3.76
CA TYR A 380 -1.61 -3.26 -3.05
C TYR A 380 -0.92 -4.23 -4.01
N GLU A 381 -1.64 -4.81 -5.00
CA GLU A 381 -1.04 -5.80 -5.91
C GLU A 381 -0.08 -5.18 -6.95
N HIS A 382 -0.08 -3.85 -7.12
CA HIS A 382 0.72 -3.13 -8.11
C HIS A 382 1.56 -2.00 -7.48
N PRO A 383 2.42 -2.28 -6.49
CA PRO A 383 3.15 -1.25 -5.74
C PRO A 383 4.22 -0.52 -6.57
N HIS A 384 4.54 -1.04 -7.76
CA HIS A 384 5.54 -0.48 -8.67
C HIS A 384 4.95 0.42 -9.76
N THR A 385 3.61 0.53 -9.87
CA THR A 385 2.99 1.45 -10.81
C THR A 385 2.85 2.83 -10.15
N SER A 386 3.15 3.88 -10.90
CA SER A 386 3.07 5.25 -10.38
C SER A 386 1.62 5.66 -10.22
N GLU A 387 1.31 6.39 -9.14
CA GLU A 387 0.02 7.05 -9.02
C GLU A 387 -0.24 8.03 -10.17
N ARG A 388 0.83 8.68 -10.66
CA ARG A 388 0.76 9.73 -11.67
C ARG A 388 1.00 9.20 -13.08
N ASP A 389 0.94 7.89 -13.29
CA ASP A 389 1.09 7.25 -14.61
C ASP A 389 0.14 7.86 -15.66
N GLY A 390 -1.10 8.17 -15.27
CA GLY A 390 -2.11 8.82 -16.13
C GLY A 390 -1.86 10.30 -16.44
N ARG A 391 -0.79 10.90 -15.90
CA ARG A 391 -0.42 12.32 -16.06
C ARG A 391 0.98 12.50 -16.65
N LYS A 392 1.61 11.44 -17.17
CA LYS A 392 2.99 11.46 -17.70
C LYS A 392 3.23 12.51 -18.77
N ALA A 393 2.26 12.79 -19.64
CA ALA A 393 2.40 13.81 -20.69
C ALA A 393 2.53 15.22 -20.10
N GLN A 394 1.86 15.49 -18.98
CA GLN A 394 1.98 16.73 -18.23
C GLN A 394 3.31 16.76 -17.46
N ASP A 395 3.63 15.70 -16.72
CA ASP A 395 4.78 15.68 -15.82
C ASP A 395 6.13 15.69 -16.58
N ASN A 396 6.15 15.22 -17.83
CA ASN A 396 7.33 15.20 -18.71
C ASN A 396 7.29 16.28 -19.80
N SER A 397 6.47 17.32 -19.65
CA SER A 397 6.31 18.36 -20.67
C SER A 397 7.61 19.13 -20.98
N VAL A 398 8.47 19.28 -19.96
CA VAL A 398 9.83 19.82 -20.07
C VAL A 398 10.76 19.08 -19.10
N PRO A 399 12.08 19.02 -19.35
CA PRO A 399 13.04 18.46 -18.39
C PRO A 399 12.91 19.14 -17.02
N PHE A 400 12.89 18.35 -15.94
CA PHE A 400 12.80 18.84 -14.56
C PHE A 400 11.58 19.74 -14.28
N ALA A 401 10.47 19.60 -15.04
CA ALA A 401 9.27 20.41 -14.93
C ALA A 401 8.81 20.60 -13.47
N MET A 402 8.65 19.49 -12.74
CA MET A 402 8.16 19.50 -11.36
C MET A 402 9.12 20.17 -10.37
N GLU A 403 10.43 20.12 -10.61
CA GLU A 403 11.43 20.80 -9.78
C GLU A 403 11.34 22.32 -9.98
N HIS A 404 11.32 22.77 -11.23
CA HIS A 404 11.16 24.20 -11.56
C HIS A 404 9.84 24.78 -11.07
N LEU A 405 8.76 24.01 -11.17
CA LEU A 405 7.44 24.43 -10.70
C LEU A 405 7.41 24.58 -9.17
N ARG A 406 8.12 23.74 -8.41
CA ARG A 406 8.21 23.85 -6.94
C ARG A 406 8.84 25.16 -6.48
N ASP A 407 9.86 25.65 -7.20
CA ASP A 407 10.47 26.96 -6.92
C ASP A 407 9.49 28.11 -7.13
N LYS A 408 8.56 27.95 -8.10
CA LYS A 408 7.47 28.90 -8.36
C LYS A 408 6.26 28.70 -7.46
N GLY A 409 6.35 27.78 -6.50
CA GLY A 409 5.33 27.54 -5.50
C GLY A 409 4.34 26.44 -5.83
N PHE A 410 4.52 25.65 -6.89
CA PHE A 410 3.67 24.50 -7.20
C PHE A 410 3.70 23.45 -6.09
N PHE A 411 2.59 22.75 -5.91
CA PHE A 411 2.30 21.90 -4.76
C PHE A 411 1.91 20.49 -5.14
#